data_AF-A0A2W6UTE3-F1
#
_entry.id   AF-A0A2W6UTE3-F1
#
_cell.length_a   1.000
_cell.length_b   1.000
_cell.length_c   1.000
_cell.angle_alpha   90.00
_cell.angle_beta   90.00
_cell.angle_gamma   90.00
#
_symmetry.space_group_name_H-M   'P 1'
#
loop_
_entity.id
_entity.type
_entity.pdbx_description
1 polymer ?
#
loop_
_entity_poly.entity_id
_entity_poly.type
_entity_poly.pdbx_seq_one_letter_code
_entity_poly.pdbx_strand_id
1 'polypeptide(L)'
;TAAGLENVTPEAFSEAVEEGQDVPPATLLEATRILEAGDVRILIANSQTGGAETTQVIELAKKQGIPVLEFSEIKPQDQTYLQWMEANVALLADTLNR
;
A
#
# COMPACT_ATOMS: atom_id res chain seq x y z
N THR A 1 -8.27 7.96 -14.60
CA THR A 1 -7.90 7.76 -13.18
C THR A 1 -9.18 7.69 -12.35
N ALA A 2 -9.40 6.61 -11.61
CA ALA A 2 -10.45 6.59 -10.60
C ALA A 2 -9.94 7.41 -9.40
N ALA A 3 -10.73 8.39 -8.93
CA ALA A 3 -10.41 9.28 -7.81
C ALA A 3 -9.17 10.21 -7.94
N GLY A 4 -8.52 10.30 -9.11
CA GLY A 4 -7.38 11.21 -9.32
C GLY A 4 -6.05 10.74 -8.71
N LEU A 5 -5.96 9.47 -8.31
CA LEU A 5 -4.76 8.84 -7.80
C LEU A 5 -4.05 8.05 -8.89
N GLU A 6 -2.72 7.93 -8.76
CA GLU A 6 -1.86 7.10 -9.59
C GLU A 6 -1.22 6.02 -8.71
N ASN A 7 -1.35 4.76 -9.12
CA ASN A 7 -0.61 3.67 -8.48
C ASN A 7 0.79 3.62 -9.07
N VAL A 8 1.77 4.00 -8.26
CA VAL A 8 3.20 4.02 -8.64
C VAL A 8 3.95 2.77 -8.15
N THR A 9 3.26 1.77 -7.60
CA THR A 9 3.90 0.52 -7.15
C THR A 9 4.49 -0.21 -8.36
N PRO A 10 5.76 -0.66 -8.32
CA PRO A 10 6.29 -1.51 -9.39
C PRO A 10 5.45 -2.77 -9.53
N GLU A 11 4.98 -3.07 -10.74
CA GLU A 11 4.08 -4.21 -11.00
C GLU A 11 4.70 -5.53 -10.53
N ALA A 12 5.98 -5.75 -10.82
CA ALA A 12 6.72 -6.92 -10.37
C ALA A 12 6.86 -7.01 -8.83
N PHE A 13 6.77 -5.89 -8.11
CA PHE A 13 6.78 -5.90 -6.64
C PHE A 13 5.45 -6.44 -6.13
N SER A 14 4.34 -5.89 -6.61
CA SER A 14 2.99 -6.34 -6.24
C SER A 14 2.78 -7.82 -6.58
N GLU A 15 3.17 -8.24 -7.78
CA GLU A 15 3.06 -9.63 -8.23
C GLU A 15 3.82 -10.59 -7.31
N ALA A 16 5.10 -10.30 -7.01
CA ALA A 16 5.89 -11.14 -6.12
C ALA A 16 5.27 -11.25 -4.71
N VAL A 17 4.75 -10.15 -4.16
CA VAL A 17 4.10 -10.14 -2.84
C VAL A 17 2.78 -10.93 -2.86
N GLU A 18 1.96 -10.78 -3.90
CA GLU A 18 0.68 -11.48 -4.05
C GLU A 18 0.86 -12.99 -4.27
N GLU A 19 1.89 -13.38 -5.02
CA GLU A 19 2.24 -14.79 -5.24
C GLU A 19 3.00 -15.42 -4.06
N GLY A 20 3.35 -14.63 -3.03
CA GLY A 20 4.13 -15.08 -1.88
C GLY A 20 5.58 -15.47 -2.24
N GLN A 21 6.12 -14.86 -3.28
CA GLN A 21 7.49 -15.05 -3.75
C GLN A 21 8.44 -14.00 -3.15
N ASP A 22 9.74 -14.32 -3.18
CA ASP A 22 10.77 -13.36 -2.81
C ASP A 22 10.81 -12.21 -3.82
N VAL A 23 10.86 -10.96 -3.33
CA VAL A 23 10.99 -9.79 -4.20
C VAL A 23 12.43 -9.68 -4.72
N PRO A 24 12.66 -9.63 -6.04
CA PRO A 24 14.01 -9.49 -6.58
C PRO A 24 14.69 -8.19 -6.08
N PRO A 25 16.02 -8.20 -5.81
CA PRO A 25 16.70 -7.02 -5.28
C PRO A 25 16.57 -5.76 -6.14
N ALA A 26 16.53 -5.90 -7.47
CA ALA A 26 16.32 -4.78 -8.38
C ALA A 26 14.92 -4.17 -8.24
N THR A 27 13.90 -5.01 -8.09
CA THR A 27 12.50 -4.62 -7.88
C THR A 27 12.31 -3.94 -6.52
N LEU A 28 12.93 -4.47 -5.47
CA LEU A 28 12.93 -3.83 -4.16
C LEU A 28 13.60 -2.45 -4.22
N LEU A 29 14.75 -2.33 -4.90
CA LEU A 29 15.45 -1.06 -5.08
C LEU A 29 14.59 -0.02 -5.82
N GLU A 30 13.83 -0.45 -6.82
CA GLU A 30 12.89 0.41 -7.54
C GLU A 30 11.79 0.93 -6.60
N ALA A 31 11.15 0.04 -5.83
CA ALA A 31 10.12 0.41 -4.86
C ALA A 31 10.65 1.40 -3.81
N THR A 32 11.87 1.19 -3.30
CA THR A 32 12.47 2.12 -2.33
C THR A 32 12.78 3.48 -2.94
N ARG A 33 13.24 3.54 -4.20
CA ARG A 33 13.51 4.80 -4.90
C ARG A 33 12.25 5.63 -5.14
N ILE A 34 11.13 4.98 -5.43
CA ILE A 34 9.84 5.66 -5.60
C ILE A 34 9.43 6.35 -4.30
N LEU A 35 9.60 5.69 -3.15
CA LEU A 35 9.35 6.33 -1.85
C LEU A 35 10.31 7.49 -1.59
N GLU A 36 11.61 7.30 -1.84
CA GLU A 36 12.66 8.33 -1.64
C GLU A 36 12.54 9.55 -2.57
N ALA A 37 11.88 9.41 -3.72
CA ALA A 37 11.64 10.54 -4.62
C ALA A 37 10.73 11.61 -4.00
N GLY A 38 9.91 11.24 -3.01
CA GLY A 38 9.07 12.16 -2.24
C GLY A 38 7.69 12.46 -2.84
N ASP A 39 7.34 11.83 -3.97
CA ASP A 39 6.06 12.04 -4.66
C ASP A 39 4.93 11.14 -4.12
N VAL A 40 5.26 10.17 -3.27
CA VAL A 40 4.28 9.23 -2.69
C VAL A 40 3.55 9.87 -1.52
N ARG A 41 2.22 9.96 -1.65
CA ARG A 41 1.35 10.56 -0.62
C ARG A 41 0.91 9.57 0.46
N ILE A 42 0.72 8.30 0.11
CA ILE A 42 0.23 7.24 1.00
C ILE A 42 0.79 5.90 0.49
N LEU A 43 1.14 5.00 1.41
CA LEU A 43 1.36 3.58 1.12
C LEU A 43 0.14 2.78 1.62
N ILE A 44 -0.43 1.91 0.78
CA ILE A 44 -1.47 0.97 1.18
C ILE A 44 -0.85 -0.42 1.24
N ALA A 45 -0.90 -1.04 2.42
CA ALA A 45 -0.48 -2.41 2.64
C ALA A 45 -1.70 -3.30 2.84
N ASN A 46 -1.61 -4.54 2.35
CA ASN A 46 -2.59 -5.56 2.68
C ASN A 46 -2.26 -6.15 4.06
N SER A 47 -3.26 -6.23 4.95
CA SER A 47 -3.07 -6.69 6.32
C SER A 47 -2.74 -8.19 6.46
N GLN A 48 -2.88 -8.96 5.37
CA GLN A 48 -2.76 -10.43 5.38
C GLN A 48 -1.50 -10.96 4.68
N THR A 49 -0.81 -10.12 3.91
CA THR A 49 0.29 -10.54 3.04
C THR A 49 1.56 -9.74 3.32
N GLY A 50 2.71 -10.39 3.27
CA GLY A 50 4.00 -9.70 3.23
C GLY A 50 5.18 -10.59 3.60
N GLY A 51 6.34 -10.23 3.05
CA GLY A 51 7.65 -10.78 3.38
C GLY A 51 8.54 -9.76 4.11
N ALA A 52 9.83 -10.08 4.21
CA ALA A 52 10.82 -9.14 4.75
C ALA A 52 10.90 -7.85 3.91
N GLU A 53 10.69 -7.98 2.60
CA GLU A 53 10.76 -6.90 1.61
C GLU A 53 9.56 -5.97 1.71
N THR A 54 8.34 -6.51 1.88
CA THR A 54 7.13 -5.72 2.21
C THR A 54 7.34 -4.95 3.49
N THR A 55 7.88 -5.60 4.53
CA THR A 55 8.19 -4.96 5.82
C THR A 55 9.19 -3.82 5.64
N GLN A 56 10.23 -4.01 4.82
CA GLN A 56 11.23 -2.99 4.54
C GLN A 56 10.63 -1.76 3.85
N VAL A 57 9.73 -1.94 2.88
CA VAL A 57 9.03 -0.84 2.20
C VAL A 57 8.12 -0.08 3.17
N ILE A 58 7.37 -0.79 4.02
CA ILE A 58 6.52 -0.18 5.06
C ILE A 58 7.34 0.66 6.04
N GLU A 59 8.45 0.12 6.55
CA GLU A 59 9.31 0.85 7.49
C GLU A 59 9.98 2.07 6.85
N LEU A 60 10.35 1.98 5.57
CA LEU A 60 10.87 3.12 4.82
C LEU A 60 9.81 4.22 4.66
N ALA A 61 8.57 3.86 4.32
CA ALA A 61 7.47 4.81 4.23
C ALA A 61 7.23 5.54 5.56
N LYS A 62 7.17 4.79 6.68
CA LYS A 62 7.06 5.37 8.03
C LYS A 62 8.21 6.31 8.35
N LYS A 63 9.45 5.93 8.02
CA LYS A 63 10.64 6.77 8.25
C LYS A 63 10.59 8.09 7.48
N GLN A 64 10.00 8.09 6.28
CA GLN A 64 9.81 9.28 5.47
C GLN A 64 8.56 10.09 5.83
N GLY A 65 7.79 9.65 6.83
CA GLY A 65 6.54 10.31 7.24
C GLY A 65 5.39 10.08 6.25
N ILE A 66 5.52 9.13 5.34
CA ILE A 66 4.45 8.71 4.44
C ILE A 66 3.44 7.90 5.25
N PRO A 67 2.15 8.30 5.31
CA PRO A 67 1.11 7.52 5.96
C PRO A 67 1.01 6.11 5.37
N VAL A 68 0.94 5.11 6.24
CA VAL A 68 0.68 3.72 5.87
C VAL A 68 -0.73 3.36 6.29
N LEU A 69 -1.54 2.91 5.34
CA LEU A 69 -2.89 2.38 5.58
C LEU A 69 -2.88 0.87 5.37
N GLU A 70 -3.52 0.14 6.29
CA GLU A 70 -3.68 -1.32 6.17
C GLU A 70 -5.10 -1.65 5.75
N PHE A 71 -5.26 -2.27 4.59
CA PHE A 71 -6.54 -2.77 4.09
C PHE A 71 -6.55 -4.30 4.13
N SER A 72 -7.70 -4.88 4.47
CA SER A 72 -7.93 -6.33 4.38
C SER A 72 -8.49 -6.67 3.00
N GLU A 73 -8.29 -7.90 2.51
CA GLU A 73 -9.06 -8.42 1.37
C GLU A 73 -10.45 -8.89 1.79
N ILE A 74 -10.58 -9.25 3.07
CA ILE A 74 -11.78 -9.83 3.63
C ILE A 74 -12.57 -8.75 4.36
N LYS A 75 -13.81 -8.57 3.93
CA LYS A 75 -14.80 -7.71 4.58
C LYS A 75 -15.00 -8.11 6.06
N PRO A 76 -15.06 -7.17 7.01
CA PRO A 76 -15.48 -7.43 8.38
C PRO A 76 -16.83 -8.14 8.46
N GLN A 77 -17.02 -9.06 9.41
CA GLN A 77 -18.24 -9.89 9.50
C GLN A 77 -19.50 -9.04 9.78
N ASP A 78 -19.35 -7.93 10.47
CA ASP A 78 -20.40 -7.03 10.95
C ASP A 78 -20.75 -5.88 9.98
N GLN A 79 -20.17 -5.86 8.78
CA GLN A 79 -20.42 -4.81 7.78
C GLN A 79 -21.01 -5.37 6.49
N THR A 80 -21.79 -4.57 5.76
CA THR A 80 -22.09 -4.85 4.34
C THR A 80 -20.91 -4.45 3.46
N TYR A 81 -20.88 -4.94 2.22
CA TYR A 81 -19.81 -4.55 1.27
C TYR A 81 -19.75 -3.03 1.06
N LEU A 82 -20.90 -2.37 0.93
CA LEU A 82 -20.97 -0.92 0.72
C LEU A 82 -20.45 -0.14 1.93
N GLN A 83 -20.84 -0.54 3.15
CA GLN A 83 -20.32 0.08 4.38
C GLN A 83 -18.81 -0.07 4.50
N TRP A 84 -18.28 -1.23 4.13
CA TRP A 84 -16.84 -1.49 4.18
C TRP A 84 -16.06 -0.66 3.16
N MET A 85 -16.54 -0.58 1.92
CA MET A 85 -15.91 0.25 0.88
C MET A 85 -16.04 1.75 1.19
N GLU A 86 -17.18 2.19 1.74
CA GLU A 86 -17.36 3.57 2.19
C GLU A 86 -16.37 3.94 3.29
N ALA A 87 -16.15 3.05 4.27
CA ALA A 87 -15.15 3.24 5.31
C ALA A 87 -13.72 3.32 4.74
N ASN A 88 -13.37 2.44 3.78
CA ASN A 88 -12.05 2.47 3.14
C ASN A 88 -11.82 3.77 2.33
N VAL A 89 -12.84 4.22 1.59
CA VAL A 89 -12.78 5.48 0.83
C VAL A 89 -12.67 6.68 1.76
N ALA A 90 -13.44 6.70 2.86
CA ALA A 90 -13.36 7.76 3.86
C ALA A 90 -11.97 7.82 4.50
N LEU A 91 -11.41 6.68 4.92
CA LEU A 91 -10.06 6.61 5.50
C LEU A 91 -8.98 7.10 4.52
N LEU A 92 -9.10 6.72 3.25
CA LEU A 92 -8.19 7.19 2.20
C LEU A 92 -8.30 8.71 1.99
N ALA A 93 -9.51 9.24 1.87
CA ALA A 93 -9.77 10.67 1.69
C ALA A 93 -9.26 11.50 2.88
N ASP A 94 -9.58 11.08 4.11
CA ASP A 94 -9.14 11.75 5.33
C ASP A 94 -7.61 11.80 5.42
N THR A 95 -6.94 10.73 5.01
CA THR A 95 -5.48 10.66 5.02
C THR A 95 -4.84 11.58 3.98
N LEU A 96 -5.44 11.70 2.79
CA LEU A 96 -4.96 12.59 1.71
C LEU A 96 -5.16 14.08 2.02
N ASN A 97 -6.15 14.42 2.86
CA ASN A 97 -6.51 15.79 3.23
C ASN A 97 -5.75 16.33 4.46
N ARG A 98 -4.78 15.59 4.98
CA ARG A 98 -3.93 16.00 6.12
C ARG A 98 -2.88 17.03 5.75
#